data_AF-A0A3N0B3Y9-F1
#
_entry.id   AF-A0A3N0B3Y9-F1
#
_cell.length_a   1.000
_cell.length_b   1.000
_cell.length_c   1.000
_cell.angle_alpha   90.00
_cell.angle_beta   90.00
_cell.angle_gamma   90.00
#
_symmetry.space_group_name_H-M   'P 1'
#
loop_
_entity.id
_entity.type
_entity.pdbx_description
1 polymer ?
#
loop_
_entity_poly.entity_id
_entity_poly.type
_entity_poly.pdbx_seq_one_letter_code
_entity_poly.pdbx_strand_id
1 'polypeptide(L)' 'MDFGALYHFLFETYAGIGCLVGAGLVISLIACIIMERRTRKTFVNREPGEDDWSFFDDDDEGESK' A
#
# COMPACT_ATOMS: atom_id res chain seq x y z
N MET A 1 -6.55 -32.48 -5.91
CA MET A 1 -7.45 -31.66 -5.07
C MET A 1 -8.80 -31.61 -5.74
N ASP A 2 -9.89 -31.69 -4.98
CA ASP A 2 -11.23 -31.43 -5.51
C ASP A 2 -11.41 -29.92 -5.70
N PHE A 3 -11.13 -29.44 -6.90
CA PHE A 3 -11.20 -28.03 -7.26
C PHE A 3 -12.62 -27.47 -7.15
N GLY A 4 -13.66 -28.32 -7.26
CA GLY A 4 -15.06 -27.91 -7.12
C GLY A 4 -15.41 -27.53 -5.68
N ALA A 5 -15.01 -28.38 -4.72
CA ALA A 5 -15.19 -28.10 -3.30
C ALA A 5 -14.42 -26.85 -2.84
N LEU A 6 -13.20 -26.64 -3.36
CA LEU A 6 -12.41 -25.46 -3.06
C LEU A 6 -13.06 -24.17 -3.58
N TYR A 7 -13.64 -24.20 -4.78
CA TYR A 7 -14.31 -23.02 -5.36
C TYR A 7 -15.58 -22.65 -4.58
N HIS A 8 -16.42 -23.62 -4.24
CA HIS A 8 -17.61 -23.40 -3.41
C HIS A 8 -17.24 -22.83 -2.03
N PHE A 9 -16.20 -23.37 -1.39
CA PHE A 9 -15.72 -22.84 -0.12
C PHE A 9 -15.19 -21.39 -0.24
N LEU A 10 -14.42 -21.11 -1.28
CA LEU A 10 -13.74 -19.81 -1.44
C LEU A 10 -14.71 -18.68 -1.82
N PHE A 11 -15.74 -18.96 -2.61
CA PHE A 11 -16.65 -17.94 -3.16
C PHE A 11 -18.06 -17.93 -2.54
N GLU A 12 -18.54 -19.02 -1.97
CA GLU A 12 -19.90 -19.11 -1.43
C GLU A 12 -19.93 -19.04 0.12
N THR A 13 -18.77 -19.10 0.78
CA THR A 13 -18.68 -19.02 2.24
C THR A 13 -18.07 -17.68 2.68
N TYR A 14 -18.65 -17.03 3.70
CA TYR A 14 -18.09 -15.81 4.30
C TYR A 14 -16.63 -15.95 4.74
N ALA A 15 -16.24 -17.13 5.25
CA ALA A 15 -14.87 -17.43 5.63
C ALA A 15 -13.91 -17.47 4.41
N GLY A 16 -14.37 -17.99 3.27
CA GLY A 16 -13.61 -18.03 2.02
C GLY A 16 -13.37 -16.62 1.45
N ILE A 17 -14.42 -15.80 1.44
CA ILE A 17 -14.34 -14.40 1.05
C ILE A 17 -13.38 -13.64 1.97
N GLY A 18 -13.44 -13.87 3.28
CA GLY A 18 -12.51 -13.28 4.26
C GLY A 18 -11.05 -13.67 3.98
N CYS A 19 -10.78 -14.92 3.61
CA CYS A 19 -9.45 -15.36 3.21
C CYS A 19 -8.98 -14.70 1.90
N LEU A 20 -9.87 -14.52 0.91
CA LEU A 20 -9.54 -13.82 -0.34
C LEU A 20 -9.17 -12.36 -0.10
N VAL A 21 -9.99 -11.64 0.67
CA VAL A 21 -9.74 -10.24 1.01
C VAL A 21 -8.46 -10.12 1.84
N GLY A 22 -8.27 -11.00 2.84
CA GLY A 22 -7.06 -11.04 3.65
C GLY A 22 -5.80 -11.29 2.81
N ALA A 23 -5.85 -12.25 1.89
CA ALA A 23 -4.75 -12.51 0.96
C ALA A 23 -4.48 -11.29 0.05
N GLY A 24 -5.52 -10.64 -0.46
CA GLY A 24 -5.39 -9.43 -1.27
C GLY A 24 -4.72 -8.27 -0.51
N LEU A 25 -5.12 -8.05 0.74
CA LEU A 25 -4.52 -7.03 1.61
C LEU A 25 -3.04 -7.34 1.91
N VAL A 26 -2.72 -8.59 2.24
CA VAL A 26 -1.33 -9.00 2.50
C VAL A 26 -0.45 -8.82 1.25
N ILE A 27 -0.95 -9.21 0.07
CA ILE A 27 -0.24 -9.01 -1.20
C ILE A 27 -0.04 -7.52 -1.49
N SER A 28 -1.06 -6.69 -1.25
CA SER A 28 -0.97 -5.24 -1.41
C SER A 28 0.07 -4.64 -0.47
N LEU A 29 0.11 -5.05 0.79
CA LEU A 29 1.13 -4.62 1.76
C LEU A 29 2.54 -5.03 1.32
N ILE A 30 2.72 -6.27 0.87
CA ILE A 30 4.01 -6.75 0.34
C ILE A 30 4.41 -5.93 -0.89
N ALA A 31 3.48 -5.63 -1.80
CA ALA A 31 3.74 -4.79 -2.96
C ALA A 31 4.14 -3.35 -2.56
N CYS A 32 3.47 -2.76 -1.56
CA CYS A 32 3.85 -1.46 -1.00
C CYS A 32 5.27 -1.47 -0.42
N ILE A 33 5.61 -2.50 0.36
CA ILE A 33 6.96 -2.65 0.95
C ILE A 33 8.02 -2.81 -0.15
N ILE A 34 7.72 -3.60 -1.20
CA ILE A 34 8.64 -3.78 -2.32
C ILE A 34 8.82 -2.46 -3.08
N MET A 35 7.74 -1.73 -3.35
CA MET A 35 7.82 -0.41 -3.98
C MET A 35 8.64 0.55 -3.11
N GLU A 36 8.37 0.62 -1.81
CA GLU A 36 9.13 1.48 -0.89
C GLU A 36 10.63 1.11 -0.87
N ARG A 37 10.95 -0.18 -0.78
CA ARG A 37 12.35 -0.64 -0.79
C ARG A 37 13.01 -0.50 -2.16
N ARG A 38 12.27 -0.55 -3.26
CA ARG A 38 12.80 -0.36 -4.62
C ARG A 38 13.03 1.12 -4.89
N THR A 39 12.13 1.99 -4.44
CA THR A 39 12.27 3.46 -4.51
C THR A 39 13.47 3.91 -3.68
N ARG A 40 13.70 3.38 -2.47
CA ARG A 40 14.94 3.68 -1.70
C ARG A 40 16.24 3.25 -2.39
N LYS A 41 16.22 2.30 -3.32
CA LYS A 41 17.41 1.86 -4.07
C LYS A 41 17.64 2.66 -5.35
N THR A 42 16.57 3.11 -6.00
CA THR A 42 16.65 3.93 -7.21
C THR A 42 16.89 5.41 -6.88
N PHE A 43 16.37 5.91 -5.75
CA PHE A 43 16.55 7.29 -5.28
C PHE A 43 17.60 7.38 -4.16
N VAL A 44 18.73 6.68 -4.29
CA VAL A 44 19.92 6.99 -3.50
C VAL A 44 20.50 8.31 -4.01
N ASN A 45 20.34 9.36 -3.20
CA ASN A 45 20.93 10.70 -3.32
C ASN A 45 20.48 11.54 -4.51
N ARG A 46 19.29 12.15 -4.40
CA ARG A 46 19.16 13.56 -4.77
C ARG A 46 18.79 14.31 -3.49
N GLU A 47 19.54 15.35 -3.16
CA GLU A 47 19.15 16.29 -2.10
C GLU A 47 17.71 16.74 -2.40
N PRO A 48 16.81 16.81 -1.40
CA PRO A 48 15.48 17.37 -1.63
C PRO A 48 15.69 18.78 -2.19
N GLY A 49 15.43 18.95 -3.49
CA GLY A 49 15.38 20.26 -4.11
C GLY A 49 14.14 20.95 -3.60
N GLU A 50 14.22 22.27 -3.42
CA GLU A 50 13.18 23.15 -2.87
C GLU A 50 11.80 23.06 -3.57
N ASP A 51 11.65 22.23 -4.61
CA ASP A 51 10.46 22.07 -5.45
C ASP A 51 9.75 20.70 -5.29
N ASP A 52 10.16 19.83 -4.36
CA ASP A 52 9.46 18.56 -4.09
C ASP A 52 8.20 18.78 -3.19
N TRP A 53 7.16 19.33 -3.82
CA TRP A 53 5.74 19.36 -3.40
C TRP A 53 5.43 19.56 -1.90
N SER A 54 5.24 20.83 -1.55
CA SER A 54 4.58 21.37 -0.35
C SER A 54 3.10 20.96 -0.25
N PHE A 55 2.80 19.68 -0.03
CA PHE A 55 1.43 19.22 0.19
C PHE A 55 0.97 19.35 1.66
N PHE A 56 1.89 19.56 2.59
CA PHE A 56 1.63 19.67 4.04
C PHE A 56 2.24 20.92 4.71
N ASP A 57 2.81 21.85 3.95
CA ASP A 57 3.46 23.07 4.50
C ASP A 57 2.60 24.33 4.38
N ASP A 58 1.40 24.25 3.78
CA ASP A 58 0.50 25.39 3.59
C ASP A 58 -0.58 25.50 4.70
N ASP A 59 -0.38 24.83 5.85
CA ASP A 59 -1.34 24.83 6.97
C ASP A 59 -0.71 25.14 8.34
N ASP A 60 0.40 25.90 8.39
CA ASP A 60 0.95 26.33 9.70
C ASP A 60 1.76 27.64 9.68
N GLU A 61 1.25 28.74 9.12
CA GLU A 61 1.68 30.09 9.57
C GLU A 61 0.50 31.06 9.68
N GLY A 62 -0.37 30.77 10.64
CA GLY A 62 -1.14 31.81 11.33
C GLY A 62 -0.21 32.62 12.25
N GLU A 63 -0.17 33.94 12.03
CA GLU A 63 0.12 34.97 13.04
C GLU A 63 1.58 35.10 13.52
N SER A 64 2.29 36.15 13.08
CA SER A 64 2.56 37.34 13.91
C SER A 64 3.68 38.24 13.34
N LYS A 65 3.28 39.48 13.00
CA LYS A 65 4.03 40.75 13.03
C LYS A 65 4.95 41.15 11.88
#